data_AF-A0A7Y4T9D2-F1
#
_entry.id   AF-A0A7Y4T9D2-F1
#
_cell.length_a   1.000
_cell.length_b   1.000
_cell.length_c   1.000
_cell.angle_alpha   90.00
_cell.angle_beta   90.00
_cell.angle_gamma   90.00
#
_symmetry.space_group_name_H-M   'P 1'
#
loop_
_entity.id
_entity.type
_entity.pdbx_description
1 polymer ?
#
loop_
_entity_poly.entity_id
_entity_poly.type
_entity_poly.pdbx_seq_one_letter_code
_entity_poly.pdbx_strand_id
1 'polypeptide(L)'
;MPLKAETFDFISNLDTLTAVVAGAVLATAGGFIGTQIEHRVDTRRRERQAALFFGEIMALLGVTVGTATRARGIGDPFGPVTMRILRMIRRELDVYDRNRERLFELRDPALRARIHTTLLRTMMGVEGALESAAEVTEIRAELQTNPDMPTARREHLDARLAGGLRLRDGGFDFLVEASEQAARLTKELEPIARIDFEKLVKATRDA
;
A
#
# COMPACT_ATOMS: atom_id res chain seq x y z
N MET A 1 71.18 -2.67 47.18
CA MET A 1 69.71 -2.88 47.32
C MET A 1 68.99 -2.15 46.19
N PRO A 2 68.73 -2.80 45.05
CA PRO A 2 67.94 -2.25 43.96
C PRO A 2 66.50 -2.77 44.07
N LEU A 3 65.75 -2.29 45.07
CA LEU A 3 64.34 -2.69 45.30
C LEU A 3 63.33 -1.61 44.89
N LYS A 4 63.79 -0.57 44.18
CA LYS A 4 62.98 0.60 43.80
C LYS A 4 62.80 0.79 42.29
N ALA A 5 63.56 0.12 41.43
CA ALA A 5 63.39 0.28 39.98
C ALA A 5 62.31 -0.68 39.44
N GLU A 6 62.42 -1.97 39.76
CA GLU A 6 61.49 -3.02 39.29
C GLU A 6 60.05 -2.84 39.80
N THR A 7 59.87 -2.34 41.03
CA THR A 7 58.55 -2.06 41.60
C THR A 7 57.87 -0.85 40.96
N PHE A 8 58.62 0.16 40.54
CA PHE A 8 58.06 1.29 39.79
C PHE A 8 57.74 0.91 38.34
N ASP A 9 58.55 0.03 37.72
CA ASP A 9 58.30 -0.51 36.37
C ASP A 9 57.05 -1.41 36.34
N PHE A 10 56.82 -2.19 37.40
CA PHE A 10 55.61 -3.01 37.55
C PHE A 10 54.34 -2.15 37.68
N ILE A 11 54.39 -1.06 38.47
CA ILE A 11 53.25 -0.13 38.63
C ILE A 11 52.96 0.60 37.31
N SER A 12 54.00 1.07 36.61
CA SER A 12 53.86 1.72 35.29
C SER A 12 53.26 0.79 34.21
N ASN A 13 53.67 -0.48 34.21
CA ASN A 13 53.08 -1.50 33.33
C ASN A 13 51.63 -1.84 33.70
N LEU A 14 51.28 -1.81 34.99
CA LEU A 14 49.89 -2.02 35.43
C LEU A 14 48.98 -0.87 34.99
N ASP A 15 49.46 0.38 35.07
CA ASP A 15 48.76 1.56 34.56
C ASP A 15 48.57 1.50 33.04
N THR A 16 49.60 1.06 32.31
CA THR A 16 49.52 0.87 30.85
C THR A 16 48.53 -0.24 30.48
N LEU A 17 48.56 -1.38 31.17
CA LEU A 17 47.66 -2.50 30.93
C LEU A 17 46.20 -2.13 31.26
N THR A 18 45.96 -1.46 32.38
CA THR A 18 44.61 -1.01 32.77
C THR A 18 44.07 0.04 31.80
N ALA A 19 44.92 0.96 31.31
CA ALA A 19 44.55 1.91 30.26
C ALA A 19 44.17 1.21 28.94
N VAL A 20 44.95 0.20 28.50
CA VAL A 20 44.64 -0.58 27.29
C VAL A 20 43.35 -1.37 27.45
N VAL A 21 43.14 -2.03 28.59
CA VAL A 21 41.90 -2.77 28.89
C VAL A 21 40.70 -1.82 28.94
N ALA A 22 40.83 -0.67 29.61
CA ALA A 22 39.78 0.35 29.63
C ALA A 22 39.46 0.87 28.21
N GLY A 23 40.49 1.11 27.39
CA GLY A 23 40.33 1.51 25.99
C GLY A 23 39.61 0.45 25.15
N ALA A 24 39.97 -0.83 25.31
CA ALA A 24 39.32 -1.93 24.61
C ALA A 24 37.85 -2.11 25.03
N VAL A 25 37.54 -2.00 26.32
CA VAL A 25 36.17 -2.05 26.84
C VAL A 25 35.34 -0.86 26.34
N LEU A 26 35.90 0.34 26.36
CA LEU A 26 35.23 1.54 25.84
C LEU A 26 34.96 1.45 24.33
N ALA A 27 35.93 0.95 23.55
CA ALA A 27 35.75 0.73 22.12
C ALA A 27 34.65 -0.30 21.84
N THR A 28 34.61 -1.40 22.59
CA THR A 28 33.60 -2.45 22.43
C THR A 28 32.21 -1.95 22.84
N ALA A 29 32.10 -1.26 23.98
CA ALA A 29 30.86 -0.66 24.45
C ALA A 29 30.34 0.43 23.49
N GLY A 30 31.24 1.28 22.98
CA GLY A 30 30.93 2.31 21.99
C GLY A 30 30.41 1.70 20.69
N GLY A 31 31.06 0.64 20.18
CA GLY A 31 30.61 -0.09 18.99
C GLY A 31 29.23 -0.73 19.20
N PHE A 32 29.00 -1.36 20.35
CA PHE A 32 27.70 -1.95 20.67
C PHE A 32 26.58 -0.90 20.77
N ILE A 33 26.81 0.21 21.48
CA ILE A 33 25.82 1.30 21.58
C ILE A 33 25.55 1.92 20.20
N GLY A 34 26.60 2.13 19.40
CA GLY A 34 26.48 2.66 18.05
C GLY A 34 25.57 1.80 17.17
N THR A 35 25.83 0.50 17.11
CA THR A 35 25.01 -0.45 16.32
C THR A 35 23.55 -0.51 16.78
N GLN A 36 23.29 -0.44 18.09
CA GLN A 36 21.91 -0.41 18.61
C GLN A 36 21.17 0.88 18.22
N ILE A 37 21.85 2.03 18.28
CA ILE A 37 21.26 3.32 17.86
C ILE A 37 20.98 3.30 16.35
N GLU A 38 21.93 2.84 15.54
CA GLU A 38 21.79 2.72 14.09
C GLU A 38 20.60 1.83 13.73
N HIS A 39 20.51 0.64 14.32
CA HIS A 39 19.39 -0.27 14.09
C HIS A 39 18.04 0.36 14.45
N ARG A 40 17.98 1.12 15.54
CA ARG A 40 16.76 1.82 15.96
C ARG A 40 16.38 2.93 15.00
N VAL A 41 17.34 3.70 14.49
CA VAL A 41 17.13 4.76 13.51
C VAL A 41 16.65 4.17 12.18
N ASP A 42 17.32 3.13 11.70
CA ASP A 42 16.98 2.45 10.46
C ASP A 42 15.59 1.83 10.51
N THR A 43 15.25 1.16 11.60
CA THR A 43 13.91 0.57 11.77
C THR A 43 12.82 1.65 11.69
N ARG A 44 13.03 2.80 12.34
CA ARG A 44 12.09 3.92 12.29
C ARG A 44 12.01 4.54 10.90
N ARG A 45 13.13 4.61 10.18
CA ARG A 45 13.18 5.12 8.81
C ARG A 45 12.40 4.22 7.85
N ARG A 46 12.60 2.90 7.94
CA ARG A 46 11.85 1.91 7.14
C ARG A 46 10.36 1.96 7.43
N GLU A 47 9.99 1.96 8.70
CA GLU A 47 8.58 2.10 9.13
C GLU A 47 7.93 3.37 8.55
N ARG A 48 8.62 4.51 8.62
CA ARG A 48 8.15 5.77 8.02
C ARG A 48 8.01 5.66 6.50
N GLN A 49 8.97 5.05 5.81
CA GLN A 49 8.95 4.88 4.36
C GLN A 49 7.82 3.94 3.91
N ALA A 50 7.53 2.89 4.67
CA ALA A 50 6.38 2.04 4.43
C ALA A 50 5.07 2.81 4.64
N ALA A 51 4.95 3.57 5.73
CA ALA A 51 3.77 4.38 5.98
C ALA A 51 3.52 5.43 4.89
N LEU A 52 4.58 6.07 4.39
CA LEU A 52 4.50 6.97 3.24
C LEU A 52 3.97 6.25 1.99
N PHE A 53 4.58 5.11 1.64
CA PHE A 53 4.20 4.33 0.47
C PHE A 53 2.73 3.87 0.50
N PHE A 54 2.29 3.25 1.60
CA PHE A 54 0.91 2.78 1.71
C PHE A 54 -0.09 3.94 1.80
N GLY A 55 0.28 5.03 2.48
CA GLY A 55 -0.55 6.22 2.58
C GLY A 55 -0.74 6.90 1.21
N GLU A 56 0.32 6.99 0.40
CA GLU A 56 0.25 7.51 -0.97
C GLU A 56 -0.67 6.66 -1.86
N ILE A 57 -0.49 5.34 -1.87
CA ILE A 57 -1.36 4.43 -2.64
C ILE A 57 -2.82 4.61 -2.22
N MET A 58 -3.12 4.56 -0.92
CA MET A 58 -4.51 4.67 -0.43
C MET A 58 -5.12 6.06 -0.69
N ALA A 59 -4.33 7.13 -0.56
CA ALA A 59 -4.78 8.49 -0.90
C ALA A 59 -5.10 8.63 -2.39
N LEU A 60 -4.22 8.11 -3.27
CA LEU A 60 -4.43 8.10 -4.72
C LEU A 60 -5.63 7.24 -5.13
N LEU A 61 -5.85 6.11 -4.46
CA LEU A 61 -7.05 5.28 -4.65
C LEU A 61 -8.32 6.10 -4.37
N GLY A 62 -8.38 6.84 -3.25
CA GLY A 62 -9.51 7.71 -2.95
C GLY A 62 -9.78 8.77 -4.03
N VAL A 63 -8.73 9.40 -4.56
CA VAL A 63 -8.84 10.39 -5.65
C VAL A 63 -9.34 9.75 -6.94
N THR A 64 -8.73 8.64 -7.34
CA THR A 64 -9.02 7.96 -8.61
C THR A 64 -10.40 7.31 -8.61
N VAL A 65 -10.81 6.66 -7.52
CA VAL A 65 -12.17 6.12 -7.34
C VAL A 65 -13.21 7.24 -7.32
N GLY A 66 -12.94 8.36 -6.66
CA GLY A 66 -13.81 9.53 -6.72
C GLY A 66 -13.97 10.07 -8.14
N THR A 67 -12.90 10.07 -8.93
CA THR A 67 -12.93 10.45 -10.35
C THR A 67 -13.71 9.44 -11.20
N ALA A 68 -13.52 8.14 -10.96
CA ALA A 68 -14.31 7.09 -11.62
C ALA A 68 -15.80 7.23 -11.32
N THR A 69 -16.16 7.56 -10.07
CA THR A 69 -17.56 7.75 -9.63
C THR A 69 -18.20 8.92 -10.36
N ARG A 70 -17.48 10.05 -10.51
CA ARG A 70 -17.95 11.19 -11.31
C ARG A 70 -18.10 10.83 -12.78
N ALA A 71 -17.14 10.13 -13.36
CA ALA A 71 -17.19 9.68 -14.76
C ALA A 71 -18.40 8.75 -15.01
N ARG A 72 -18.68 7.82 -14.08
CA ARG A 72 -19.84 6.92 -14.13
C ARG A 72 -21.17 7.68 -14.16
N GLY A 73 -21.24 8.88 -13.57
CA GLY A 73 -22.43 9.72 -13.57
C GLY A 73 -22.69 10.48 -14.88
N ILE A 74 -21.78 10.42 -15.86
CA ILE A 74 -21.86 11.20 -17.11
C ILE A 74 -21.88 10.25 -18.31
N GLY A 75 -23.00 10.20 -19.03
CA GLY A 75 -23.12 9.39 -20.26
C GLY A 75 -23.24 7.89 -19.98
N ASP A 76 -22.48 7.06 -20.70
CA ASP A 76 -22.41 5.60 -20.44
C ASP A 76 -21.62 5.34 -19.14
N PRO A 77 -22.25 4.79 -18.08
CA PRO A 77 -21.61 4.58 -16.79
C PRO A 77 -20.32 3.77 -16.85
N PHE A 78 -20.23 2.81 -17.79
CA PHE A 78 -19.04 1.99 -18.02
C PHE A 78 -18.46 2.21 -19.42
N GLY A 79 -18.58 3.44 -19.92
CA GLY A 79 -17.98 3.87 -21.16
C GLY A 79 -16.44 3.90 -21.12
N PRO A 80 -15.79 4.29 -22.23
CA PRO A 80 -14.34 4.23 -22.37
C PRO A 80 -13.56 5.00 -21.30
N VAL A 81 -14.09 6.13 -20.80
CA VAL A 81 -13.45 6.96 -19.78
C VAL A 81 -13.45 6.25 -18.43
N THR A 82 -14.61 5.81 -17.93
CA THR A 82 -14.70 5.05 -16.67
C THR A 82 -13.82 3.81 -16.71
N MET A 83 -13.88 3.06 -17.82
CA MET A 83 -13.07 1.84 -17.99
C MET A 83 -11.57 2.13 -18.07
N ARG A 84 -11.16 3.29 -18.58
CA ARG A 84 -9.74 3.70 -18.53
C ARG A 84 -9.30 3.99 -17.10
N ILE A 85 -10.13 4.69 -16.31
CA ILE A 85 -9.83 4.99 -14.91
C ILE A 85 -9.77 3.70 -14.08
N LEU A 86 -10.72 2.77 -14.22
CA LEU A 86 -10.69 1.48 -13.52
C LEU A 86 -9.42 0.68 -13.83
N ARG A 87 -8.94 0.68 -15.08
CA ARG A 87 -7.65 0.06 -15.44
C ARG A 87 -6.45 0.77 -14.82
N MET A 88 -6.50 2.10 -14.64
CA MET A 88 -5.47 2.83 -13.92
C MET A 88 -5.44 2.44 -12.44
N ILE A 89 -6.61 2.37 -11.80
CA ILE A 89 -6.74 1.90 -10.41
C ILE A 89 -6.13 0.50 -10.27
N ARG A 90 -6.44 -0.43 -11.18
CA ARG A 90 -5.84 -1.77 -11.18
C ARG A 90 -4.31 -1.72 -11.23
N ARG A 91 -3.72 -0.89 -12.11
CA ARG A 91 -2.26 -0.75 -12.21
C ARG A 91 -1.61 -0.23 -10.92
N GLU A 92 -2.28 0.69 -10.22
CA GLU A 92 -1.80 1.16 -8.91
C GLU A 92 -1.85 0.04 -7.86
N LEU A 93 -2.89 -0.80 -7.89
CA LEU A 93 -2.98 -1.98 -7.02
C LEU A 93 -1.91 -3.03 -7.35
N ASP A 94 -1.49 -3.15 -8.61
CA ASP A 94 -0.35 -4.00 -9.00
C ASP A 94 0.99 -3.48 -8.44
N VAL A 95 1.12 -2.17 -8.22
CA VAL A 95 2.29 -1.59 -7.53
C VAL A 95 2.28 -2.02 -6.06
N TYR A 96 1.11 -2.01 -5.42
CA TYR A 96 0.96 -2.52 -4.07
C TYR A 96 1.35 -4.00 -3.97
N ASP A 97 0.80 -4.89 -4.80
CA ASP A 97 1.04 -6.33 -4.64
C ASP A 97 2.52 -6.69 -4.77
N ARG A 98 3.23 -6.05 -5.71
CA ARG A 98 4.68 -6.18 -5.90
C ARG A 98 5.51 -5.69 -4.71
N ASN A 99 4.97 -4.81 -3.89
CA ASN A 99 5.67 -4.19 -2.75
C ASN A 99 5.03 -4.56 -1.40
N ARG A 100 4.14 -5.57 -1.36
CA ARG A 100 3.37 -5.91 -0.16
C ARG A 100 4.24 -6.33 1.03
N GLU A 101 5.45 -6.81 0.78
CA GLU A 101 6.42 -7.15 1.83
C GLU A 101 6.83 -5.96 2.69
N ARG A 102 6.77 -4.73 2.15
CA ARG A 102 7.03 -3.51 2.90
C ARG A 102 6.03 -3.30 4.04
N LEU A 103 4.90 -4.01 4.01
CA LEU A 103 3.93 -4.00 5.09
C LEU A 103 4.57 -4.51 6.40
N PHE A 104 5.52 -5.45 6.33
CA PHE A 104 6.24 -5.96 7.51
C PHE A 104 7.14 -4.91 8.18
N GLU A 105 7.43 -3.79 7.51
CA GLU A 105 8.17 -2.67 8.10
C GLU A 105 7.30 -1.84 9.07
N LEU A 106 5.97 -1.95 8.98
CA LEU A 106 5.05 -1.34 9.95
C LEU A 106 4.99 -2.17 11.23
N ARG A 107 5.14 -1.54 12.39
CA ARG A 107 5.19 -2.28 13.66
C ARG A 107 3.84 -2.83 14.10
N ASP A 108 2.76 -2.09 13.88
CA ASP A 108 1.42 -2.48 14.33
C ASP A 108 0.81 -3.61 13.46
N PRO A 109 0.65 -4.84 13.99
CA PRO A 109 0.05 -5.95 13.25
C PRO A 109 -1.41 -5.70 12.84
N ALA A 110 -2.18 -4.99 13.66
CA ALA A 110 -3.58 -4.72 13.37
C ALA A 110 -3.72 -3.73 12.21
N LEU A 111 -2.87 -2.69 12.18
CA LEU A 111 -2.79 -1.77 11.05
C LEU A 111 -2.38 -2.49 9.77
N ARG A 112 -1.36 -3.37 9.83
CA ARG A 112 -0.96 -4.20 8.68
C ARG A 112 -2.13 -5.00 8.12
N ALA A 113 -2.83 -5.76 8.97
CA ALA A 113 -3.95 -6.57 8.55
C ALA A 113 -5.06 -5.73 7.89
N ARG A 114 -5.42 -4.59 8.49
CA ARG A 114 -6.45 -3.69 7.93
C ARG A 114 -6.05 -3.10 6.59
N ILE A 115 -4.80 -2.66 6.41
CA ILE A 115 -4.28 -2.18 5.12
C ILE A 115 -4.37 -3.30 4.08
N HIS A 116 -3.85 -4.49 4.40
CA HIS A 116 -3.85 -5.63 3.50
C HIS A 116 -5.26 -6.01 3.04
N THR A 117 -6.19 -6.19 3.99
CA THR A 117 -7.58 -6.53 3.69
C THR A 117 -8.28 -5.44 2.87
N THR A 118 -8.03 -4.15 3.16
CA THR A 118 -8.64 -3.05 2.40
C THR A 118 -8.16 -3.02 0.95
N LEU A 119 -6.85 -3.19 0.73
CA LEU A 119 -6.28 -3.20 -0.63
C LEU A 119 -6.72 -4.44 -1.41
N LEU A 120 -6.80 -5.62 -0.77
CA LEU A 120 -7.38 -6.82 -1.40
C LEU A 120 -8.85 -6.63 -1.78
N ARG A 121 -9.67 -6.03 -0.91
CA ARG A 121 -11.07 -5.72 -1.23
C ARG A 121 -11.19 -4.76 -2.41
N THR A 122 -10.32 -3.75 -2.45
CA THR A 122 -10.25 -2.80 -3.56
C THR A 122 -9.90 -3.52 -4.88
N MET A 123 -8.93 -4.42 -4.85
CA MET A 123 -8.52 -5.24 -6.01
C MET A 123 -9.66 -6.10 -6.53
N MET A 124 -10.32 -6.87 -5.66
CA MET A 124 -11.48 -7.69 -6.03
C MET A 124 -12.61 -6.84 -6.63
N GLY A 125 -12.89 -5.66 -6.08
CA GLY A 125 -13.92 -4.76 -6.60
C GLY A 125 -13.60 -4.25 -8.00
N VAL A 126 -12.36 -3.83 -8.24
CA VAL A 126 -11.89 -3.35 -9.56
C VAL A 126 -11.90 -4.46 -10.59
N GLU A 127 -11.38 -5.65 -10.25
CA GLU A 127 -11.34 -6.80 -11.15
C GLU A 127 -12.76 -7.26 -11.50
N GLY A 128 -13.62 -7.44 -10.50
CA GLY A 128 -15.01 -7.82 -10.72
C GLY A 128 -15.78 -6.83 -11.60
N ALA A 129 -15.55 -5.52 -11.41
CA ALA A 129 -16.14 -4.48 -12.26
C ALA A 129 -15.61 -4.54 -13.70
N LEU A 130 -14.30 -4.74 -13.89
CA LEU A 130 -13.68 -4.80 -15.22
C LEU A 130 -14.11 -6.05 -16.00
N GLU A 131 -14.09 -7.22 -15.37
CA GLU A 131 -14.46 -8.50 -15.96
C GLU A 131 -15.94 -8.53 -16.34
N SER A 132 -16.82 -8.15 -15.41
CA SER A 132 -18.25 -8.09 -15.66
C SER A 132 -18.59 -7.06 -16.76
N ALA A 133 -17.86 -5.94 -16.85
CA ALA A 133 -18.05 -4.97 -17.92
C ALA A 133 -17.63 -5.52 -19.31
N ALA A 134 -16.56 -6.32 -19.37
CA ALA A 134 -16.15 -6.99 -20.60
C ALA A 134 -17.22 -8.00 -21.05
N GLU A 135 -17.68 -8.86 -20.15
CA GLU A 135 -18.73 -9.85 -20.44
C GLU A 135 -20.03 -9.17 -20.90
N VAL A 136 -20.47 -8.10 -20.23
CA VAL A 136 -21.65 -7.32 -20.63
C VAL A 136 -21.50 -6.75 -22.04
N THR A 137 -20.29 -6.30 -22.40
CA THR A 137 -20.02 -5.75 -23.73
C THR A 137 -20.10 -6.83 -24.81
N GLU A 138 -19.53 -8.00 -24.55
CA GLU A 138 -19.58 -9.15 -25.46
C GLU A 138 -21.02 -9.63 -25.68
N ILE A 139 -21.80 -9.81 -24.60
CA ILE A 139 -23.20 -10.24 -24.70
C ILE A 139 -24.03 -9.21 -25.48
N ARG A 140 -23.84 -7.91 -25.24
CA ARG A 140 -24.54 -6.86 -25.99
C ARG A 140 -24.18 -6.89 -27.47
N ALA A 141 -22.91 -7.09 -27.81
CA ALA A 141 -22.48 -7.19 -29.19
C ALA A 141 -23.11 -8.41 -29.89
N GLU A 142 -23.20 -9.56 -29.20
CA GLU A 142 -23.86 -10.77 -29.72
C GLU A 142 -25.36 -10.54 -29.98
N LEU A 143 -26.07 -9.94 -29.02
CA LEU A 143 -27.49 -9.59 -29.14
C LEU A 143 -27.77 -8.61 -30.29
N GLN A 144 -26.84 -7.69 -30.56
CA GLN A 144 -26.96 -6.73 -31.67
C GLN A 144 -26.61 -7.32 -33.03
N THR A 145 -25.58 -8.17 -33.10
CA THR A 145 -25.06 -8.70 -34.38
C THR A 145 -25.92 -9.83 -34.93
N ASN A 146 -26.65 -10.55 -34.08
CA ASN A 146 -27.47 -11.69 -34.48
C ASN A 146 -28.95 -11.52 -34.07
N PRO A 147 -29.71 -10.63 -34.75
CA PRO A 147 -31.09 -10.33 -34.39
C PRO A 147 -32.04 -11.52 -34.57
N ASP A 148 -31.71 -12.45 -35.47
CA ASP A 148 -32.53 -13.62 -35.83
C ASP A 148 -32.21 -14.87 -34.99
N MET A 149 -31.50 -14.72 -33.87
CA MET A 149 -31.16 -15.84 -33.00
C MET A 149 -32.42 -16.49 -32.38
N PRO A 150 -32.39 -17.81 -32.08
CA PRO A 150 -33.51 -18.50 -31.45
C PRO A 150 -33.93 -17.86 -30.13
N THR A 151 -35.25 -17.76 -29.88
CA THR A 151 -35.82 -17.11 -28.69
C THR A 151 -35.22 -17.62 -27.38
N ALA A 152 -35.07 -18.94 -27.25
CA ALA A 152 -34.47 -19.56 -26.05
C ALA A 152 -33.01 -19.11 -25.81
N ARG A 153 -32.23 -18.90 -26.88
CA ARG A 153 -30.86 -18.39 -26.77
C ARG A 153 -30.85 -16.90 -26.38
N ARG A 154 -31.75 -16.12 -26.98
CA ARG A 154 -31.90 -14.70 -26.67
C ARG A 154 -32.26 -14.49 -25.19
N GLU A 155 -33.26 -15.21 -24.70
CA GLU A 155 -33.67 -15.18 -23.28
C GLU A 155 -32.52 -15.57 -22.34
N HIS A 156 -31.74 -16.58 -22.70
CA HIS A 156 -30.57 -16.97 -21.93
C HIS A 156 -29.50 -15.86 -21.87
N LEU A 157 -29.21 -15.21 -23.01
CA LEU A 157 -28.26 -14.11 -23.08
C LEU A 157 -28.76 -12.87 -22.32
N ASP A 158 -30.06 -12.55 -22.41
CA ASP A 158 -30.66 -11.45 -21.66
C ASP A 158 -30.59 -11.70 -20.15
N ALA A 159 -30.83 -12.94 -19.69
CA ALA A 159 -30.66 -13.31 -18.29
C ALA A 159 -29.21 -13.18 -17.82
N ARG A 160 -28.24 -13.61 -18.62
CA ARG A 160 -26.81 -13.43 -18.35
C ARG A 160 -26.42 -11.96 -18.32
N LEU A 161 -26.92 -11.16 -19.27
CA LEU A 161 -26.69 -9.72 -19.33
C LEU A 161 -27.19 -9.04 -18.04
N ALA A 162 -28.39 -9.36 -17.58
CA ALA A 162 -28.93 -8.84 -16.33
C ALA A 162 -28.11 -9.28 -15.09
N GLY A 163 -27.53 -10.49 -15.12
CA GLY A 163 -26.56 -10.94 -14.12
C GLY A 163 -25.27 -10.12 -14.14
N GLY A 164 -24.64 -10.00 -15.31
CA GLY A 164 -23.40 -9.25 -15.50
C GLY A 164 -23.52 -7.78 -15.14
N LEU A 165 -24.65 -7.13 -15.48
CA LEU A 165 -24.92 -5.74 -15.08
C LEU A 165 -24.95 -5.57 -13.56
N ARG A 166 -25.61 -6.49 -12.83
CA ARG A 166 -25.66 -6.46 -11.36
C ARG A 166 -24.29 -6.68 -10.73
N LEU A 167 -23.52 -7.65 -11.24
CA LEU A 167 -22.18 -7.94 -10.74
C LEU A 167 -21.21 -6.78 -10.98
N ARG A 168 -21.26 -6.20 -12.19
CA ARG A 168 -20.45 -5.03 -12.57
C ARG A 168 -20.72 -3.84 -11.66
N ASP A 169 -22.00 -3.52 -11.47
CA ASP A 169 -22.40 -2.37 -10.65
C ASP A 169 -22.06 -2.63 -9.17
N GLY A 170 -22.32 -3.84 -8.66
CA GLY A 170 -21.95 -4.24 -7.30
C GLY A 170 -20.43 -4.24 -7.04
N GLY A 171 -19.63 -4.66 -8.01
CA GLY A 171 -18.16 -4.59 -7.92
C GLY A 171 -17.66 -3.15 -7.83
N PHE A 172 -18.27 -2.23 -8.58
CA PHE A 172 -17.96 -0.80 -8.49
C PHE A 172 -18.38 -0.21 -7.14
N ASP A 173 -19.57 -0.54 -6.64
CA ASP A 173 -20.04 -0.03 -5.35
C ASP A 173 -19.14 -0.53 -4.21
N PHE A 174 -18.71 -1.79 -4.26
CA PHE A 174 -17.74 -2.34 -3.32
C PHE A 174 -16.38 -1.64 -3.38
N LEU A 175 -15.92 -1.25 -4.57
CA LEU A 175 -14.73 -0.43 -4.76
C LEU A 175 -14.87 0.95 -4.10
N VAL A 176 -16.03 1.60 -4.22
CA VAL A 176 -16.31 2.88 -3.55
C VAL A 176 -16.21 2.72 -2.04
N GLU A 177 -16.89 1.74 -1.45
CA GLU A 177 -16.82 1.46 -0.01
C GLU A 177 -15.39 1.17 0.47
N ALA A 178 -14.64 0.37 -0.29
CA ALA A 178 -13.25 0.05 0.05
C ALA A 178 -12.35 1.30 -0.01
N SER A 179 -12.60 2.21 -0.93
CA SER A 179 -11.85 3.48 -1.03
C SER A 179 -12.09 4.41 0.16
N GLU A 180 -13.30 4.41 0.73
CA GLU A 180 -13.61 5.16 1.95
C GLU A 180 -12.88 4.58 3.17
N GLN A 181 -12.79 3.25 3.25
CA GLN A 181 -11.99 2.58 4.28
C GLN A 181 -10.50 2.91 4.13
N ALA A 182 -9.99 2.92 2.90
CA ALA A 182 -8.62 3.30 2.59
C ALA A 182 -8.33 4.74 3.07
N ALA A 183 -9.24 5.68 2.84
CA ALA A 183 -9.09 7.06 3.30
C ALA A 183 -8.99 7.17 4.84
N ARG A 184 -9.74 6.34 5.58
CA ARG A 184 -9.62 6.27 7.06
C ARG A 184 -8.26 5.73 7.48
N LEU A 185 -7.77 4.68 6.83
CA LEU A 185 -6.45 4.10 7.13
C LEU A 185 -5.30 5.04 6.79
N THR A 186 -5.46 5.87 5.76
CA THR A 186 -4.49 6.93 5.45
C THR A 186 -4.28 7.88 6.64
N LYS A 187 -5.35 8.22 7.38
CA LYS A 187 -5.25 9.05 8.60
C LYS A 187 -4.49 8.37 9.73
N GLU A 188 -4.61 7.05 9.84
CA GLU A 188 -3.84 6.29 10.83
C GLU A 188 -2.34 6.22 10.49
N LEU A 189 -1.97 6.38 9.21
CA LEU A 189 -0.58 6.40 8.75
C LEU A 189 0.12 7.76 8.90
N GLU A 190 -0.62 8.87 8.93
CA GLU A 190 -0.08 10.24 9.10
C GLU A 190 0.91 10.38 10.27
N PRO A 191 0.63 9.91 11.50
CA PRO A 191 1.58 10.03 12.61
C PRO A 191 2.89 9.26 12.39
N ILE A 192 2.84 8.16 11.64
CA ILE A 192 4.01 7.34 11.31
C ILE A 192 4.81 7.99 10.17
N ALA A 193 4.11 8.41 9.12
CA ALA A 193 4.68 9.00 7.92
C ALA A 193 5.22 10.43 8.15
N ARG A 194 4.68 11.14 9.15
CA ARG A 194 4.94 12.56 9.47
C ARG A 194 4.61 13.50 8.29
N ILE A 195 3.46 13.25 7.67
CA ILE A 195 2.90 14.01 6.56
C ILE A 195 1.38 14.02 6.71
N ASP A 196 0.75 15.06 6.19
CA ASP A 196 -0.70 15.15 5.99
C ASP A 196 -1.02 14.76 4.55
N PHE A 197 -1.70 13.63 4.36
CA PHE A 197 -2.01 13.10 3.04
C PHE A 197 -3.16 13.86 2.37
N GLU A 198 -3.95 14.66 3.10
CA GLU A 198 -4.97 15.51 2.48
C GLU A 198 -4.34 16.58 1.61
N LYS A 199 -3.15 17.07 1.97
CA LYS A 199 -2.42 18.03 1.13
C LYS A 199 -2.03 17.43 -0.21
N LEU A 200 -1.68 16.14 -0.23
CA LEU A 200 -1.38 15.41 -1.46
C LEU A 200 -2.65 15.30 -2.32
N VAL A 201 -3.76 14.86 -1.71
CA VAL A 201 -5.07 14.78 -2.37
C VAL A 201 -5.51 16.12 -2.97
N LYS A 202 -5.33 17.22 -2.21
CA LYS A 202 -5.66 18.57 -2.66
C LYS A 202 -4.80 19.01 -3.83
N ALA A 203 -3.49 18.79 -3.75
CA ALA A 203 -2.56 19.13 -4.84
C ALA A 203 -2.92 18.42 -6.16
N THR A 204 -3.43 17.17 -6.09
CA THR A 204 -3.87 16.45 -7.30
C THR A 204 -5.19 16.97 -7.88
N ARG A 205 -6.04 17.62 -7.08
CA ARG A 205 -7.32 18.18 -7.54
C ARG A 205 -7.18 19.58 -8.14
N ASP A 206 -6.18 20.33 -7.66
CA ASP A 206 -5.90 21.70 -8.09
C ASP A 206 -4.98 21.76 -9.33
N ALA A 207 -4.45 20.61 -9.78
CA ALA A 207 -3.59 20.45 -10.95
C ALA A 207 -4.39 20.14 -12.22
#